data_AF-A0A1F7FP15-F1
#
_entry.id   AF-A0A1F7FP15-F1
#
_cell.length_a   1.000
_cell.length_b   1.000
_cell.length_c   1.000
_cell.angle_alpha   90.00
_cell.angle_beta   90.00
_cell.angle_gamma   90.00
#
_symmetry.space_group_name_H-M   'P 1'
#
loop_
_entity.id
_entity.type
_entity.pdbx_description
1 polymer ?
#
loop_
_entity_poly.entity_id
_entity_poly.type
_entity_poly.pdbx_seq_one_letter_code
_entity_poly.pdbx_strand_id
1 'polypeptide(L)'
;MIKYFFRGIILFGVIVSLLLFSQGNELFASSTNLTYFKSLDLIRKVLELIKSDYVEENIDEQKLIYGAIEGMLKRLDDPYTRFMEPKSFKEMQVETQGEFGGLGIVISIKDRMLTVVSPIDDTPAARAGVMAGDMIIKIDGKDVIDIPLHDAVKLLRGPVGSKVILSILREGDRESRDYELTREIIKLPSVKYWVIEPSIGYIRLTQFIQTSSEDLEKAMIDLEKNGAKSIILDLRNNPGGLLTSAVEVGRKFIPKGDIVSIKGRDGEENTYSSFFKYHPLLPLIVLINEGSASASEIVAGAVKDNKRGLLVGRKSFGKGSVQTVISLNDGSAMALTTALYYTPSGVNIHKSGIKPDIEVELPRLDEAKQEEIRKAIELDQKFLQKLSNAQNGSTPAEENKNASETTKVELKSGVITVTTGNASESHQLSGFIEPPDSFTHNKLETYVINPYDTQLQRAIDIMKSTEVFLPLMEEK
;
A
#
# COMPACT_ATOMS: atom_id res chain seq x y z
N MET A 1 -86.05 11.09 -11.44
CA MET A 1 -85.52 10.85 -10.07
C MET A 1 -84.47 9.73 -10.00
N ILE A 2 -84.63 8.60 -10.72
CA ILE A 2 -83.72 7.43 -10.60
C ILE A 2 -82.26 7.71 -10.99
N LYS A 3 -81.98 8.56 -12.00
CA LYS A 3 -80.60 8.90 -12.43
C LYS A 3 -79.79 9.69 -11.40
N TYR A 4 -80.43 10.47 -10.54
CA TYR A 4 -79.74 11.25 -9.51
C TYR A 4 -79.40 10.41 -8.28
N PHE A 5 -80.23 9.40 -7.98
CA PHE A 5 -80.00 8.49 -6.87
C PHE A 5 -78.79 7.57 -7.11
N PHE A 6 -78.67 7.00 -8.32
CA PHE A 6 -77.51 6.17 -8.69
C PHE A 6 -76.19 6.96 -8.75
N ARG A 7 -76.23 8.24 -9.15
CA ARG A 7 -75.05 9.11 -9.13
C ARG A 7 -74.57 9.42 -7.71
N GLY A 8 -75.48 9.54 -6.75
CA GLY A 8 -75.12 9.76 -5.34
C GLY A 8 -74.40 8.57 -4.70
N ILE A 9 -74.85 7.34 -5.00
CA ILE A 9 -74.27 6.11 -4.44
C ILE A 9 -72.86 5.86 -4.99
N ILE A 10 -72.64 6.09 -6.28
CA ILE A 10 -71.30 5.94 -6.90
C ILE A 10 -70.33 6.98 -6.34
N LEU A 11 -70.78 8.24 -6.17
CA LEU A 11 -69.93 9.29 -5.60
C LEU A 11 -69.56 9.00 -4.14
N PHE A 12 -70.51 8.48 -3.34
CA PHE A 12 -70.25 8.10 -1.95
C PHE A 12 -69.30 6.90 -1.85
N GLY A 13 -69.45 5.88 -2.70
CA GLY A 13 -68.54 4.72 -2.74
C GLY A 13 -67.11 5.08 -3.15
N VAL A 14 -66.94 6.05 -4.06
CA VAL A 14 -65.63 6.57 -4.48
C VAL A 14 -64.97 7.37 -3.35
N ILE A 15 -65.74 8.21 -2.64
CA ILE A 15 -65.23 9.00 -1.51
C ILE A 15 -64.82 8.10 -0.34
N VAL A 16 -65.61 7.07 -0.01
CA VAL A 16 -65.27 6.10 1.05
C VAL A 16 -64.08 5.23 0.65
N SER A 17 -63.95 4.83 -0.62
CA SER A 17 -62.77 4.09 -1.10
C SER A 17 -61.50 4.94 -1.10
N LEU A 18 -61.59 6.24 -1.41
CA LEU A 18 -60.48 7.20 -1.32
C LEU A 18 -60.05 7.47 0.12
N LEU A 19 -61.00 7.55 1.06
CA LEU A 19 -60.71 7.70 2.50
C LEU A 19 -60.08 6.43 3.11
N LEU A 20 -60.48 5.25 2.65
CA LEU A 20 -59.86 3.98 3.08
C LEU A 20 -58.48 3.77 2.44
N PHE A 21 -58.26 4.26 1.20
CA PHE A 21 -56.94 4.26 0.56
C PHE A 21 -55.97 5.26 1.20
N SER A 22 -56.45 6.41 1.71
CA SER A 22 -55.59 7.39 2.37
C SER A 22 -55.15 6.95 3.78
N GLN A 23 -55.97 6.16 4.49
CA GLN A 23 -55.58 5.62 5.80
C GLN A 23 -54.73 4.34 5.72
N GLY A 24 -54.78 3.61 4.59
CA GLY A 24 -53.95 2.41 4.39
C GLY A 24 -52.46 2.69 4.13
N ASN A 25 -52.12 3.88 3.63
CA ASN A 25 -50.74 4.26 3.30
C ASN A 25 -49.99 5.02 4.41
N GLU A 26 -50.67 5.52 5.44
CA GLU A 26 -50.00 6.21 6.56
C GLU A 26 -49.39 5.25 7.60
N LEU A 27 -49.85 3.98 7.65
CA LEU A 27 -49.38 3.01 8.64
C LEU A 27 -47.99 2.43 8.36
N PHE A 28 -47.44 2.58 7.14
CA PHE A 28 -46.10 2.07 6.79
C PHE A 28 -45.04 3.14 6.52
N ALA A 29 -45.40 4.44 6.48
CA ALA A 29 -44.47 5.53 6.17
C ALA A 29 -44.05 6.39 7.40
N SER A 30 -44.60 6.13 8.59
CA SER A 30 -44.43 7.01 9.77
C SER A 30 -43.51 6.46 10.88
N SER A 31 -43.27 5.14 10.94
CA SER A 31 -42.53 4.53 12.06
C SER A 31 -41.01 4.73 11.99
N THR A 32 -40.42 4.76 10.80
CA THR A 32 -38.97 4.96 10.58
C THR A 32 -38.52 6.38 10.91
N ASN A 33 -39.28 7.39 10.49
CA ASN A 33 -38.95 8.80 10.77
C ASN A 33 -39.08 9.13 12.27
N LEU A 34 -40.17 8.70 12.92
CA LEU A 34 -40.38 9.01 14.35
C LEU A 34 -39.32 8.36 15.26
N THR A 35 -38.86 7.15 14.92
CA THR A 35 -37.83 6.43 15.68
C THR A 35 -36.44 7.04 15.47
N TYR A 36 -36.14 7.48 14.25
CA TYR A 36 -34.88 8.18 13.93
C TYR A 36 -34.77 9.52 14.69
N PHE A 37 -35.79 10.36 14.65
CA PHE A 37 -35.78 11.65 15.37
C PHE A 37 -35.70 11.46 16.89
N LYS A 38 -36.41 10.48 17.47
CA LYS A 38 -36.28 10.14 18.90
C LYS A 38 -34.86 9.73 19.29
N SER A 39 -34.17 9.00 18.40
CA SER A 39 -32.81 8.54 18.65
C SER A 39 -31.80 9.70 18.60
N LEU A 40 -31.97 10.63 17.66
CA LEU A 40 -31.16 11.86 17.59
C LEU A 40 -31.39 12.75 18.81
N ASP A 41 -32.64 12.90 19.27
CA ASP A 41 -32.96 13.65 20.48
C ASP A 41 -32.32 13.04 21.73
N LEU A 42 -32.26 11.71 21.82
CA LEU A 42 -31.58 11.03 22.92
C LEU A 42 -30.08 11.34 22.92
N ILE A 43 -29.40 11.23 21.78
CA ILE A 43 -27.97 11.56 21.65
C ILE A 43 -27.72 13.03 22.03
N ARG A 44 -28.54 13.94 21.51
CA ARG A 44 -28.48 15.37 21.84
C ARG A 44 -28.62 15.61 23.34
N LYS A 45 -29.63 15.01 23.97
CA LYS A 45 -29.89 15.18 25.41
C LYS A 45 -28.73 14.65 26.26
N VAL A 46 -28.12 13.53 25.88
CA VAL A 46 -26.94 12.99 26.57
C VAL A 46 -25.76 13.95 26.45
N LEU A 47 -25.49 14.51 25.26
CA LEU A 47 -24.44 15.52 25.08
C LEU A 47 -24.72 16.80 25.89
N GLU A 48 -25.97 17.27 25.94
CA GLU A 48 -26.38 18.42 26.75
C GLU A 48 -26.12 18.18 28.25
N LEU A 49 -26.48 17.01 28.78
CA LEU A 49 -26.25 16.64 30.18
C LEU A 49 -24.75 16.54 30.52
N ILE A 50 -23.93 16.00 29.60
CA ILE A 50 -22.48 15.95 29.81
C ILE A 50 -21.92 17.37 29.90
N LYS A 51 -22.35 18.27 29.02
CA LYS A 51 -21.88 19.68 29.07
C LYS A 51 -22.32 20.43 30.31
N SER A 52 -23.54 20.18 30.81
CA SER A 52 -24.10 20.94 31.93
C SER A 52 -23.69 20.39 33.30
N ASP A 53 -23.56 19.07 33.42
CA ASP A 53 -23.51 18.40 34.73
C ASP A 53 -22.21 17.60 34.96
N TYR A 54 -21.34 17.44 33.95
CA TYR A 54 -20.04 16.79 34.17
C TYR A 54 -19.13 17.65 35.04
N VAL A 55 -18.36 16.98 35.91
CA VAL A 55 -17.58 17.63 36.97
C VAL A 55 -16.42 18.50 36.47
N GLU A 56 -15.95 18.29 35.24
CA GLU A 56 -14.89 19.08 34.61
C GLU A 56 -15.46 20.04 33.58
N GLU A 57 -15.02 21.32 33.62
CA GLU A 57 -15.57 22.38 32.75
C GLU A 57 -14.98 22.39 31.33
N ASN A 58 -13.79 21.79 31.12
CA ASN A 58 -13.06 21.84 29.85
C ASN A 58 -13.24 20.57 29.02
N ILE A 59 -14.45 20.36 28.49
CA ILE A 59 -14.78 19.19 27.68
C ILE A 59 -14.53 19.48 26.21
N ASP A 60 -13.77 18.59 25.56
CA ASP A 60 -13.57 18.60 24.11
C ASP A 60 -14.76 17.90 23.43
N GLU A 61 -15.73 18.72 22.98
CA GLU A 61 -16.97 18.24 22.36
C GLU A 61 -16.73 17.41 21.10
N GLN A 62 -15.70 17.76 20.32
CA GLN A 62 -15.38 17.06 19.09
C GLN A 62 -14.92 15.64 19.38
N LYS A 63 -14.10 15.44 20.41
CA LYS A 63 -13.71 14.10 20.88
C LYS A 63 -14.90 13.28 21.35
N LEU A 64 -15.88 13.88 22.03
CA LEU A 64 -17.10 13.17 22.43
C LEU A 64 -17.90 12.68 21.22
N ILE A 65 -18.06 13.54 20.21
CA ILE A 65 -18.77 13.20 18.97
C ILE A 65 -18.03 12.07 18.25
N TYR A 66 -16.70 12.16 18.11
CA TYR A 66 -15.90 11.13 17.46
C TYR A 66 -15.95 9.81 18.22
N GLY A 67 -15.84 9.83 19.55
CA GLY A 67 -16.00 8.63 20.37
C GLY A 67 -17.40 8.01 20.27
N ALA A 68 -18.45 8.82 20.14
CA ALA A 68 -19.81 8.32 19.91
C ALA A 68 -19.94 7.65 18.53
N ILE A 69 -19.37 8.24 17.48
CA ILE A 69 -19.33 7.66 16.13
C ILE A 69 -18.58 6.32 16.14
N GLU A 70 -17.38 6.29 16.70
CA GLU A 70 -16.59 5.05 16.84
C GLU A 70 -17.35 3.97 17.61
N GLY A 71 -18.04 4.35 18.68
CA GLY A 71 -18.90 3.46 19.46
C GLY A 71 -20.04 2.86 18.63
N MET A 72 -20.67 3.66 17.75
CA MET A 72 -21.69 3.18 16.82
C MET A 72 -21.10 2.20 15.79
N LEU A 73 -19.96 2.54 15.18
CA LEU A 73 -19.33 1.70 14.16
C LEU A 73 -18.84 0.37 14.73
N LYS A 74 -18.34 0.36 15.97
CA LYS A 74 -17.94 -0.88 16.66
C LYS A 74 -19.07 -1.90 16.79
N ARG A 75 -20.34 -1.46 16.77
CA ARG A 75 -21.51 -2.35 16.82
C ARG A 75 -21.82 -3.06 15.50
N LEU A 76 -21.14 -2.72 14.42
CA LEU A 76 -21.31 -3.39 13.13
C LEU A 76 -20.55 -4.73 13.06
N ASP A 77 -19.70 -5.03 14.05
CA ASP A 77 -18.83 -6.22 14.09
C ASP A 77 -18.01 -6.42 12.80
N ASP A 78 -17.74 -5.31 12.11
CA ASP A 78 -16.93 -5.24 10.90
C ASP A 78 -15.60 -4.55 11.23
N PRO A 79 -14.47 -5.27 11.28
CA PRO A 79 -13.17 -4.69 11.62
C PRO A 79 -12.65 -3.71 10.55
N TYR A 80 -13.31 -3.63 9.40
CA TYR A 80 -12.93 -2.79 8.28
C TYR A 80 -13.64 -1.44 8.27
N THR A 81 -14.84 -1.36 8.86
CA THR A 81 -15.61 -0.12 8.94
C THR A 81 -15.06 0.75 10.06
N ARG A 82 -14.65 1.97 9.73
CA ARG A 82 -14.02 2.88 10.69
C ARG A 82 -14.30 4.35 10.37
N PHE A 83 -14.27 5.15 11.42
CA PHE A 83 -14.19 6.60 11.32
C PHE A 83 -12.72 7.02 11.22
N MET A 84 -12.46 8.06 10.45
CA MET A 84 -11.14 8.66 10.29
C MET A 84 -11.27 10.14 10.54
N GLU A 85 -10.69 10.60 11.64
CA GLU A 85 -10.55 12.03 11.92
C GLU A 85 -9.83 12.75 10.76
N PRO A 86 -9.99 14.09 10.62
CA PRO A 86 -9.45 14.82 9.47
C PRO A 86 -7.96 14.57 9.21
N LYS A 87 -7.17 14.42 10.27
CA LYS A 87 -5.74 14.12 10.18
C LYS A 87 -5.48 12.72 9.60
N SER A 88 -6.12 11.70 10.14
CA SER A 88 -5.97 10.32 9.66
C SER A 88 -6.52 10.14 8.24
N PHE A 89 -7.59 10.84 7.89
CA PHE A 89 -8.11 10.83 6.52
C PHE A 89 -7.11 11.45 5.54
N LYS A 90 -6.47 12.57 5.90
CA LYS A 90 -5.43 13.19 5.09
C LYS A 90 -4.19 12.30 4.94
N GLU A 91 -3.79 11.61 5.99
CA GLU A 91 -2.70 10.62 5.95
C GLU A 91 -3.03 9.47 5.00
N MET A 92 -4.24 8.92 5.07
CA MET A 92 -4.70 7.89 4.13
C MET A 92 -4.67 8.39 2.68
N GLN A 93 -5.16 9.60 2.41
CA GLN A 93 -5.16 10.17 1.06
C GLN A 93 -3.73 10.24 0.50
N VAL A 94 -2.80 10.75 1.29
CA VAL A 94 -1.38 10.83 0.95
C VAL A 94 -0.79 9.44 0.64
N GLU A 95 -1.06 8.43 1.47
CA GLU A 95 -0.60 7.06 1.23
C GLU A 95 -1.15 6.49 -0.08
N THR A 96 -2.45 6.70 -0.38
CA THR A 96 -3.09 6.17 -1.60
C THR A 96 -2.67 6.88 -2.88
N GLN A 97 -2.32 8.17 -2.79
CA GLN A 97 -1.75 8.92 -3.90
C GLN A 97 -0.31 8.45 -4.21
N GLY A 98 0.39 7.91 -3.21
CA GLY A 98 1.81 7.54 -3.33
C GLY A 98 2.75 8.74 -3.41
N GLU A 99 2.22 9.94 -3.16
CA GLU A 99 2.91 11.20 -3.29
C GLU A 99 2.70 12.06 -2.04
N PHE A 100 3.77 12.62 -1.48
CA PHE A 100 3.66 13.54 -0.35
C PHE A 100 4.65 14.69 -0.42
N GLY A 101 4.23 15.85 0.11
CA GLY A 101 5.13 16.99 0.32
C GLY A 101 6.12 16.69 1.44
N GLY A 102 7.40 16.60 1.11
CA GLY A 102 8.45 16.25 2.07
C GLY A 102 9.85 16.40 1.51
N LEU A 103 10.81 15.78 2.20
CA LEU A 103 12.24 15.90 1.90
C LEU A 103 12.84 14.67 1.25
N GLY A 104 12.13 13.53 1.30
CA GLY A 104 12.61 12.25 0.82
C GLY A 104 13.67 11.64 1.73
N ILE A 105 13.32 11.46 3.02
CA ILE A 105 14.23 10.86 4.02
C ILE A 105 13.48 9.72 4.70
N VAL A 106 14.12 8.56 4.77
CA VAL A 106 13.72 7.46 5.65
C VAL A 106 14.41 7.69 6.99
N ILE A 107 13.64 7.78 8.07
CA ILE A 107 14.12 8.10 9.42
C ILE A 107 13.70 7.03 10.41
N SER A 108 14.48 6.90 11.48
CA SER A 108 14.17 6.05 12.63
C SER A 108 14.63 6.74 13.92
N ILE A 109 14.22 6.23 15.07
CA ILE A 109 14.76 6.64 16.37
C ILE A 109 15.84 5.63 16.77
N LYS A 110 17.07 6.10 16.95
CA LYS A 110 18.19 5.32 17.48
C LYS A 110 18.78 6.05 18.67
N ASP A 111 18.90 5.37 19.81
CA ASP A 111 19.46 5.93 21.04
C ASP A 111 18.83 7.28 21.45
N ARG A 112 17.50 7.40 21.24
CA ARG A 112 16.68 8.61 21.50
C ARG A 112 16.91 9.78 20.54
N MET A 113 17.74 9.59 19.51
CA MET A 113 18.00 10.57 18.47
C MET A 113 17.22 10.24 17.21
N LEU A 114 16.75 11.28 16.53
CA LEU A 114 16.19 11.14 15.19
C LEU A 114 17.32 10.90 14.20
N THR A 115 17.38 9.71 13.62
CA THR A 115 18.48 9.27 12.75
C THR A 115 17.99 8.97 11.35
N VAL A 116 18.73 9.44 10.36
CA VAL A 116 18.51 9.11 8.96
C VAL A 116 18.91 7.66 8.70
N VAL A 117 17.97 6.85 8.23
CA VAL A 117 18.25 5.50 7.74
C VAL A 117 18.83 5.59 6.34
N SER A 118 18.14 6.29 5.43
CA SER A 118 18.70 6.70 4.14
C SER A 118 17.95 7.92 3.59
N PRO A 119 18.60 8.78 2.79
CA PRO A 119 17.89 9.63 1.86
C PRO A 119 17.23 8.76 0.76
N ILE A 120 16.18 9.28 0.14
CA ILE A 120 15.60 8.76 -1.09
C ILE A 120 16.28 9.51 -2.24
N ASP A 121 16.72 8.79 -3.27
CA ASP A 121 17.41 9.41 -4.40
C ASP A 121 16.52 10.38 -5.18
N ASP A 122 17.15 11.34 -5.86
CA ASP A 122 16.48 12.39 -6.61
C ASP A 122 15.46 13.21 -5.79
N THR A 123 15.59 13.20 -4.45
CA THR A 123 14.80 14.03 -3.55
C THR A 123 15.62 15.19 -2.97
N PRO A 124 14.97 16.21 -2.37
CA PRO A 124 15.67 17.33 -1.75
C PRO A 124 16.77 16.93 -0.79
N ALA A 125 16.55 15.88 0.03
CA ALA A 125 17.53 15.45 1.03
C ALA A 125 18.77 14.81 0.41
N ALA A 126 18.61 13.94 -0.59
CA ALA A 126 19.74 13.39 -1.33
C ALA A 126 20.56 14.51 -2.00
N ARG A 127 19.89 15.46 -2.68
CA ARG A 127 20.56 16.61 -3.32
C ARG A 127 21.26 17.54 -2.33
N ALA A 128 20.71 17.68 -1.12
CA ALA A 128 21.31 18.47 -0.05
C ALA A 128 22.51 17.78 0.62
N GLY A 129 22.80 16.52 0.28
CA GLY A 129 23.90 15.76 0.86
C GLY A 129 23.62 15.23 2.27
N VAL A 130 22.35 14.99 2.58
CA VAL A 130 21.93 14.22 3.77
C VAL A 130 22.31 12.74 3.55
N MET A 131 22.82 12.09 4.59
CA MET A 131 23.43 10.75 4.50
C MET A 131 22.81 9.79 5.51
N ALA A 132 22.94 8.49 5.25
CA ALA A 132 22.62 7.48 6.26
C ALA A 132 23.45 7.70 7.53
N GLY A 133 22.84 7.53 8.70
CA GLY A 133 23.49 7.75 9.99
C GLY A 133 23.46 9.20 10.49
N ASP A 134 23.08 10.18 9.66
CA ASP A 134 22.93 11.57 10.08
C ASP A 134 21.92 11.70 11.25
N MET A 135 22.32 12.40 12.31
CA MET A 135 21.45 12.69 13.45
C MET A 135 20.82 14.07 13.28
N ILE A 136 19.51 14.12 13.09
CA ILE A 136 18.77 15.38 13.04
C ILE A 136 18.56 15.83 14.48
N ILE A 137 19.28 16.89 14.89
CA ILE A 137 19.22 17.40 16.26
C ILE A 137 18.21 18.54 16.41
N LYS A 138 17.99 19.31 15.32
CA LYS A 138 16.96 20.36 15.28
C LYS A 138 16.22 20.39 13.95
N ILE A 139 14.95 20.79 14.00
CA ILE A 139 14.13 21.10 12.83
C ILE A 139 13.56 22.51 13.01
N ASP A 140 13.88 23.42 12.09
CA ASP A 140 13.55 24.85 12.15
C ASP A 140 13.94 25.47 13.52
N GLY A 141 15.14 25.11 14.00
CA GLY A 141 15.70 25.59 15.28
C GLY A 141 15.12 24.94 16.54
N LYS A 142 14.10 24.07 16.42
CA LYS A 142 13.53 23.33 17.57
C LYS A 142 14.33 22.06 17.81
N ASP A 143 14.79 21.84 19.03
CA ASP A 143 15.41 20.57 19.43
C ASP A 143 14.43 19.40 19.27
N VAL A 144 14.90 18.31 18.66
CA VAL A 144 14.11 17.11 18.38
C VAL A 144 14.68 15.86 19.06
N ILE A 145 15.51 16.05 20.08
CA ILE A 145 15.93 14.96 20.97
C ILE A 145 14.70 14.43 21.70
N ASP A 146 14.60 13.09 21.85
CA ASP A 146 13.45 12.41 22.46
C ASP A 146 12.10 12.65 21.75
N ILE A 147 12.10 13.21 20.53
CA ILE A 147 10.87 13.40 19.77
C ILE A 147 10.23 12.04 19.41
N PRO A 148 8.92 11.85 19.60
CA PRO A 148 8.22 10.73 19.01
C PRO A 148 8.36 10.74 17.49
N LEU A 149 8.60 9.58 16.87
CA LEU A 149 8.81 9.47 15.42
C LEU A 149 7.68 10.11 14.61
N HIS A 150 6.42 9.95 15.05
CA HIS A 150 5.29 10.52 14.32
C HIS A 150 5.27 12.06 14.34
N ASP A 151 5.76 12.68 15.41
CA ASP A 151 5.86 14.13 15.52
C ASP A 151 7.01 14.67 14.67
N ALA A 152 8.14 13.95 14.62
CA ALA A 152 9.21 14.26 13.67
C ALA A 152 8.73 14.26 12.22
N VAL A 153 7.97 13.23 11.82
CA VAL A 153 7.39 13.14 10.46
C VAL A 153 6.51 14.34 10.15
N LYS A 154 5.72 14.85 11.10
CA LYS A 154 4.90 16.06 10.89
C LYS A 154 5.74 17.31 10.65
N LEU A 155 6.88 17.44 11.32
CA LEU A 155 7.78 18.59 11.16
C LEU A 155 8.53 18.52 9.82
N LEU A 156 8.92 17.33 9.38
CA LEU A 156 9.63 17.13 8.12
C LEU A 156 8.70 17.26 6.90
N ARG A 157 7.44 16.85 7.03
CA ARG A 157 6.41 17.05 6.00
C ARG A 157 5.90 18.48 6.01
N GLY A 158 5.30 18.90 4.90
CA GLY A 158 4.76 20.24 4.77
C GLY A 158 4.36 20.57 3.33
N PRO A 159 3.84 21.79 3.08
CA PRO A 159 3.46 22.22 1.75
C PRO A 159 4.64 22.15 0.77
N VAL A 160 4.38 21.67 -0.45
CA VAL A 160 5.39 21.67 -1.53
C VAL A 160 5.87 23.11 -1.78
N GLY A 161 7.17 23.28 -1.98
CA GLY A 161 7.83 24.58 -2.14
C GLY A 161 8.13 25.31 -0.82
N SER A 162 7.60 24.85 0.33
CA SER A 162 7.99 25.39 1.62
C SER A 162 9.40 24.93 2.01
N LYS A 163 10.10 25.75 2.80
CA LYS A 163 11.45 25.43 3.27
C LYS A 163 11.43 24.84 4.67
N VAL A 164 12.50 24.12 5.00
CA VAL A 164 12.79 23.61 6.34
C VAL A 164 14.29 23.55 6.55
N ILE A 165 14.74 23.91 7.74
CA ILE A 165 16.14 23.84 8.14
C ILE A 165 16.32 22.64 9.05
N LEU A 166 17.19 21.72 8.64
CA LEU A 166 17.62 20.60 9.47
C LEU A 166 19.00 20.89 10.03
N SER A 167 19.14 20.96 11.35
CA SER A 167 20.47 20.93 11.98
C SER A 167 20.85 19.47 12.16
N ILE A 168 21.87 19.04 11.41
CA ILE A 168 22.32 17.65 11.37
C ILE A 168 23.69 17.54 12.02
N LEU A 169 23.81 16.63 12.98
CA LEU A 169 25.08 16.19 13.54
C LEU A 169 25.48 14.87 12.87
N ARG A 170 26.58 14.89 12.13
CA ARG A 170 27.13 13.70 11.47
C ARG A 170 28.14 13.02 12.37
N GLU A 171 28.19 11.69 12.32
CA GLU A 171 29.20 10.93 13.06
C GLU A 171 30.62 11.39 12.68
N GLY A 172 31.43 11.72 13.69
CA GLY A 172 32.78 12.29 13.53
C GLY A 172 32.86 13.82 13.48
N ASP A 173 31.74 14.53 13.25
CA ASP A 173 31.70 15.98 13.31
C ASP A 173 31.59 16.48 14.76
N ARG A 174 32.27 17.59 15.08
CA ARG A 174 32.22 18.22 16.41
C ARG A 174 31.00 19.12 16.61
N GLU A 175 30.45 19.64 15.53
CA GLU A 175 29.34 20.59 15.52
C GLU A 175 28.32 20.17 14.46
N SER A 176 27.04 20.48 14.69
CA SER A 176 25.99 20.27 13.71
C SER A 176 26.06 21.30 12.58
N ARG A 177 25.62 20.92 11.38
CA ARG A 177 25.47 21.83 10.24
C ARG A 177 24.00 21.99 9.87
N ASP A 178 23.66 23.18 9.41
CA ASP A 178 22.31 23.48 8.94
C ASP A 178 22.16 23.18 7.45
N TYR A 179 21.13 22.41 7.12
CA TYR A 179 20.73 22.09 5.77
C TYR A 179 19.39 22.75 5.51
N GLU A 180 19.35 23.74 4.61
CA GLU A 180 18.10 24.33 4.15
C GLU A 180 17.58 23.50 2.97
N LEU A 181 16.43 22.86 3.15
CA LEU A 181 15.80 22.05 2.12
C LEU A 181 14.46 22.65 1.70
N THR A 182 14.15 22.54 0.42
CA THR A 182 12.83 22.86 -0.12
C THR A 182 12.02 21.58 -0.22
N ARG A 183 10.82 21.54 0.38
CA ARG A 183 9.93 20.38 0.29
C ARG A 183 9.45 20.19 -1.13
N GLU A 184 9.52 18.96 -1.62
CA GLU A 184 9.05 18.57 -2.95
C GLU A 184 8.04 17.44 -2.84
N ILE A 185 7.42 17.10 -3.97
CA ILE A 185 6.59 15.89 -4.05
C ILE A 185 7.52 14.68 -4.07
N ILE A 186 7.46 13.89 -3.01
CA ILE A 186 8.19 12.64 -2.87
C ILE A 186 7.30 11.51 -3.37
N LYS A 187 7.79 10.74 -4.33
CA LYS A 187 7.10 9.58 -4.88
C LYS A 187 7.63 8.32 -4.21
N LEU A 188 6.74 7.49 -3.69
CA LEU A 188 7.09 6.16 -3.19
C LEU A 188 6.87 5.15 -4.34
N PRO A 189 7.92 4.50 -4.86
CA PRO A 189 7.74 3.49 -5.89
C PRO A 189 6.94 2.31 -5.32
N SER A 190 5.84 1.98 -5.98
CA SER A 190 5.04 0.80 -5.62
C SER A 190 5.48 -0.49 -6.32
N VAL A 191 6.36 -0.36 -7.32
CA VAL A 191 6.89 -1.46 -8.12
C VAL A 191 8.41 -1.47 -8.03
N LYS A 192 8.95 -2.64 -7.72
CA LYS A 192 10.38 -2.96 -7.84
C LYS A 192 10.54 -4.12 -8.82
N TYR A 193 11.60 -4.15 -9.62
CA TYR A 193 11.76 -5.19 -10.62
C TYR A 193 13.22 -5.52 -10.96
N TRP A 194 13.46 -6.76 -11.37
CA TRP A 194 14.79 -7.32 -11.66
C TRP A 194 14.70 -8.38 -12.76
N VAL A 195 15.84 -8.73 -13.38
CA VAL A 195 15.97 -9.93 -14.21
C VAL A 195 16.68 -11.02 -13.43
N ILE A 196 16.03 -12.17 -13.36
CA ILE A 196 16.58 -13.41 -12.81
C ILE A 196 17.02 -14.30 -13.99
N GLU A 197 18.22 -14.84 -13.91
CA GLU A 197 18.77 -15.69 -14.96
C GLU A 197 17.93 -16.98 -15.18
N PRO A 198 17.76 -17.43 -16.44
CA PRO A 198 18.36 -16.88 -17.66
C PRO A 198 17.57 -15.74 -18.33
N SER A 199 16.27 -15.58 -18.07
CA SER A 199 15.40 -14.59 -18.75
C SER A 199 14.04 -14.39 -18.04
N ILE A 200 14.01 -14.40 -16.71
CA ILE A 200 12.78 -14.26 -15.92
C ILE A 200 12.71 -12.82 -15.41
N GLY A 201 11.67 -12.08 -15.80
CA GLY A 201 11.36 -10.80 -15.18
C GLY A 201 10.68 -11.03 -13.83
N TYR A 202 11.26 -10.50 -12.76
CA TYR A 202 10.68 -10.54 -11.43
C TYR A 202 10.19 -9.15 -11.08
N ILE A 203 8.91 -9.04 -10.73
CA ILE A 203 8.24 -7.78 -10.40
C ILE A 203 7.63 -7.92 -9.02
N ARG A 204 8.07 -7.11 -8.06
CA ARG A 204 7.46 -6.99 -6.74
C ARG A 204 6.56 -5.76 -6.70
N LEU A 205 5.26 -5.97 -6.56
CA LEU A 205 4.28 -4.91 -6.35
C LEU A 205 3.99 -4.83 -4.84
N THR A 206 4.43 -3.76 -4.18
CA THR A 206 4.39 -3.64 -2.72
C THR A 206 3.03 -3.14 -2.22
N GLN A 207 2.33 -2.34 -3.01
CA GLN A 207 1.01 -1.79 -2.69
C GLN A 207 0.28 -1.34 -3.96
N PHE A 208 -1.05 -1.26 -3.91
CA PHE A 208 -1.88 -0.71 -5.00
C PHE A 208 -2.22 0.76 -4.74
N ILE A 209 -1.37 1.66 -5.23
CA ILE A 209 -1.56 3.11 -5.19
C ILE A 209 -1.97 3.64 -6.57
N GLN A 210 -2.20 4.94 -6.68
CA GLN A 210 -2.67 5.57 -7.92
C GLN A 210 -1.72 5.35 -9.11
N THR A 211 -0.40 5.33 -8.89
CA THR A 211 0.61 5.19 -9.97
C THR A 211 0.97 3.75 -10.33
N SER A 212 0.53 2.76 -9.55
CA SER A 212 1.04 1.38 -9.65
C SER A 212 0.89 0.74 -11.03
N SER A 213 -0.21 0.99 -11.74
CA SER A 213 -0.42 0.44 -13.09
C SER A 213 0.57 1.00 -14.10
N GLU A 214 0.87 2.30 -14.03
CA GLU A 214 1.84 2.97 -14.90
C GLU A 214 3.27 2.53 -14.57
N ASP A 215 3.60 2.42 -13.28
CA ASP A 215 4.92 1.97 -12.83
C ASP A 215 5.15 0.51 -13.23
N LEU A 216 4.12 -0.34 -13.15
CA LEU A 216 4.15 -1.72 -13.63
C LEU A 216 4.38 -1.79 -15.14
N GLU A 217 3.70 -0.96 -15.92
CA GLU A 217 3.88 -0.92 -17.38
C GLU A 217 5.30 -0.53 -17.78
N LYS A 218 5.89 0.48 -17.12
CA LYS A 218 7.31 0.85 -17.34
C LYS A 218 8.23 -0.32 -17.01
N ALA A 219 8.02 -0.96 -15.86
CA ALA A 219 8.80 -2.13 -15.45
C ALA A 219 8.72 -3.27 -16.48
N MET A 220 7.52 -3.59 -16.97
CA MET A 220 7.32 -4.64 -17.98
C MET A 220 8.03 -4.32 -19.30
N ILE A 221 7.96 -3.07 -19.77
CA ILE A 221 8.63 -2.61 -21.00
C ILE A 221 10.16 -2.73 -20.84
N ASP A 222 10.71 -2.33 -19.71
CA ASP A 222 12.15 -2.38 -19.48
C ASP A 222 12.64 -3.83 -19.31
N LEU A 223 11.86 -4.70 -18.66
CA LEU A 223 12.13 -6.13 -18.60
C LEU A 223 12.16 -6.78 -19.99
N GLU A 224 11.18 -6.48 -20.85
CA GLU A 224 11.10 -7.02 -22.20
C GLU A 224 12.31 -6.60 -23.07
N LYS A 225 12.68 -5.30 -23.03
CA LYS A 225 13.87 -4.80 -23.74
C LYS A 225 15.15 -5.50 -23.32
N ASN A 226 15.23 -5.97 -22.08
CA ASN A 226 16.37 -6.67 -21.52
C ASN A 226 16.23 -8.21 -21.64
N GLY A 227 15.33 -8.69 -22.48
CA GLY A 227 15.24 -10.10 -22.86
C GLY A 227 14.47 -10.96 -21.87
N ALA A 228 13.69 -10.38 -20.94
CA ALA A 228 12.77 -11.17 -20.14
C ALA A 228 11.75 -11.88 -21.03
N LYS A 229 11.63 -13.20 -20.86
CA LYS A 229 10.73 -14.08 -21.62
C LYS A 229 9.56 -14.59 -20.80
N SER A 230 9.51 -14.24 -19.52
CA SER A 230 8.51 -14.67 -18.55
C SER A 230 8.45 -13.68 -17.39
N ILE A 231 7.35 -13.68 -16.64
CA ILE A 231 7.12 -12.79 -15.50
C ILE A 231 6.76 -13.60 -14.25
N ILE A 232 7.44 -13.30 -13.15
CA ILE A 232 6.98 -13.61 -11.79
C ILE A 232 6.49 -12.29 -11.18
N LEU A 233 5.19 -12.22 -10.89
CA LEU A 233 4.58 -11.10 -10.16
C LEU A 233 4.47 -11.48 -8.68
N ASP A 234 5.22 -10.80 -7.83
CA ASP A 234 5.20 -11.00 -6.38
C ASP A 234 4.21 -10.06 -5.69
N LEU A 235 3.13 -10.65 -5.15
CA LEU A 235 2.11 -9.98 -4.34
C LEU A 235 2.18 -10.41 -2.87
N ARG A 236 3.24 -11.10 -2.45
CA ARG A 236 3.42 -11.53 -1.05
C ARG A 236 3.57 -10.31 -0.15
N ASN A 237 2.89 -10.36 1.00
CA ASN A 237 2.84 -9.28 1.98
C ASN A 237 2.31 -7.94 1.41
N ASN A 238 1.61 -7.97 0.28
CA ASN A 238 0.93 -6.79 -0.26
C ASN A 238 -0.50 -6.71 0.30
N PRO A 239 -0.82 -5.74 1.17
CA PRO A 239 -2.11 -5.63 1.84
C PRO A 239 -3.25 -5.14 0.91
N GLY A 240 -2.93 -4.88 -0.35
CA GLY A 240 -3.83 -4.38 -1.37
C GLY A 240 -3.71 -2.87 -1.55
N GLY A 241 -4.85 -2.19 -1.67
CA GLY A 241 -4.93 -0.76 -1.91
C GLY A 241 -6.16 -0.41 -2.74
N LEU A 242 -6.01 0.52 -3.69
CA LEU A 242 -7.10 1.01 -4.52
C LEU A 242 -7.64 -0.06 -5.45
N LEU A 243 -8.97 -0.26 -5.42
CA LEU A 243 -9.68 -1.15 -6.35
C LEU A 243 -9.41 -0.78 -7.81
N THR A 244 -9.44 0.52 -8.14
CA THR A 244 -9.20 1.00 -9.50
C THR A 244 -7.80 0.60 -9.99
N SER A 245 -6.78 0.76 -9.14
CA SER A 245 -5.42 0.32 -9.41
C SER A 245 -5.35 -1.20 -9.61
N ALA A 246 -6.07 -1.99 -8.80
CA ALA A 246 -6.16 -3.45 -8.96
C ALA A 246 -6.75 -3.86 -10.31
N VAL A 247 -7.82 -3.19 -10.75
CA VAL A 247 -8.46 -3.43 -12.04
C VAL A 247 -7.49 -3.12 -13.19
N GLU A 248 -6.81 -1.98 -13.13
CA GLU A 248 -5.84 -1.59 -14.17
C GLU A 248 -4.62 -2.50 -14.20
N VAL A 249 -4.09 -2.92 -13.05
CA VAL A 249 -3.02 -3.92 -12.96
C VAL A 249 -3.49 -5.26 -13.52
N GLY A 250 -4.69 -5.72 -13.17
CA GLY A 250 -5.27 -6.96 -13.70
C GLY A 250 -5.39 -6.91 -15.24
N ARG A 251 -5.80 -5.76 -15.78
CA ARG A 251 -5.87 -5.49 -17.23
C ARG A 251 -4.52 -5.61 -17.95
N LYS A 252 -3.38 -5.41 -17.27
CA LYS A 252 -2.03 -5.65 -17.85
C LYS A 252 -1.68 -7.14 -18.01
N PHE A 253 -2.45 -8.04 -17.41
CA PHE A 253 -2.21 -9.48 -17.51
C PHE A 253 -3.35 -10.22 -18.22
N ILE A 254 -4.58 -9.74 -18.06
CA ILE A 254 -5.78 -10.34 -18.68
C ILE A 254 -6.13 -9.57 -19.96
N PRO A 255 -5.88 -10.12 -21.16
CA PRO A 255 -6.22 -9.43 -22.41
C PRO A 255 -7.73 -9.32 -22.61
N LYS A 256 -8.46 -10.41 -22.37
CA LYS A 256 -9.91 -10.46 -22.49
C LYS A 256 -10.47 -11.36 -21.39
N GLY A 257 -11.43 -10.84 -20.64
CA GLY A 257 -12.05 -11.55 -19.52
C GLY A 257 -12.38 -10.62 -18.37
N ASP A 258 -13.12 -11.14 -17.40
CA ASP A 258 -13.49 -10.39 -16.20
C ASP A 258 -12.32 -10.34 -15.23
N ILE A 259 -12.17 -9.22 -14.53
CA ILE A 259 -11.17 -9.03 -13.47
C ILE A 259 -11.82 -9.27 -12.11
N VAL A 260 -12.95 -8.62 -11.87
CA VAL A 260 -13.67 -8.67 -10.59
C VAL A 260 -15.12 -8.21 -10.76
N SER A 261 -16.04 -8.84 -10.03
CA SER A 261 -17.41 -8.33 -9.86
C SER A 261 -17.60 -7.77 -8.45
N ILE A 262 -18.38 -6.70 -8.32
CA ILE A 262 -18.72 -6.08 -7.04
C ILE A 262 -20.22 -6.12 -6.86
N LYS A 263 -20.66 -6.67 -5.72
CA LYS A 263 -22.08 -6.79 -5.39
C LYS A 263 -22.42 -5.98 -4.14
N GLY A 264 -23.30 -4.99 -4.33
CA GLY A 264 -23.81 -4.12 -3.28
C GLY A 264 -24.98 -4.73 -2.50
N ARG A 265 -25.45 -3.99 -1.49
CA ARG A 265 -26.60 -4.38 -0.64
C ARG A 265 -27.93 -4.41 -1.40
N ASP A 266 -28.09 -3.53 -2.38
CA ASP A 266 -29.26 -3.45 -3.28
C ASP A 266 -29.31 -4.59 -4.29
N GLY A 267 -28.25 -5.40 -4.36
CA GLY A 267 -28.12 -6.49 -5.32
C GLY A 267 -27.58 -6.05 -6.67
N GLU A 268 -27.25 -4.76 -6.85
CA GLU A 268 -26.56 -4.30 -8.05
C GLU A 268 -25.18 -4.95 -8.13
N GLU A 269 -24.85 -5.46 -9.31
CA GLU A 269 -23.59 -6.11 -9.62
C GLU A 269 -22.87 -5.32 -10.71
N ASN A 270 -21.66 -4.85 -10.40
CA ASN A 270 -20.80 -4.16 -11.33
C ASN A 270 -19.58 -5.04 -11.64
N THR A 271 -19.46 -5.46 -12.89
CA THR A 271 -18.33 -6.27 -13.37
C THR A 271 -17.29 -5.39 -14.07
N TYR A 272 -16.04 -5.53 -13.66
CA TYR A 272 -14.90 -4.90 -14.31
C TYR A 272 -14.20 -5.92 -15.18
N SER A 273 -14.09 -5.63 -16.48
CA SER A 273 -13.50 -6.54 -17.46
C SER A 273 -12.39 -5.88 -18.27
N SER A 274 -11.64 -6.71 -18.98
CA SER A 274 -10.63 -6.34 -19.98
C SER A 274 -11.08 -6.76 -21.38
N PHE A 275 -10.74 -5.96 -22.38
CA PHE A 275 -11.17 -6.14 -23.78
C PHE A 275 -10.06 -5.83 -24.81
N PHE A 276 -8.79 -6.03 -24.45
CA PHE A 276 -7.67 -5.80 -25.36
C PHE A 276 -7.61 -6.85 -26.47
N LYS A 277 -7.41 -6.40 -27.71
CA LYS A 277 -7.30 -7.26 -28.90
C LYS A 277 -5.94 -7.92 -29.05
N TYR A 278 -4.88 -7.23 -28.61
CA TYR A 278 -3.51 -7.69 -28.69
C TYR A 278 -2.80 -7.37 -27.38
N HIS A 279 -2.17 -8.38 -26.80
CA HIS A 279 -1.34 -8.26 -25.61
C HIS A 279 -0.24 -9.30 -25.71
N PRO A 280 1.06 -8.94 -25.60
CA PRO A 280 2.11 -9.96 -25.47
C PRO A 280 1.87 -10.73 -24.18
N LEU A 281 1.73 -12.05 -24.27
CA LEU A 281 1.49 -12.92 -23.13
C LEU A 281 2.77 -13.66 -22.80
N LEU A 282 3.61 -13.04 -21.99
CA LEU A 282 4.71 -13.77 -21.34
C LEU A 282 4.11 -14.78 -20.34
N PRO A 283 4.68 -16.00 -20.21
CA PRO A 283 4.38 -16.90 -19.11
C PRO A 283 4.37 -16.17 -17.76
N LEU A 284 3.34 -16.41 -16.94
CA LEU A 284 3.08 -15.67 -15.71
C LEU A 284 2.95 -16.62 -14.53
N ILE A 285 3.71 -16.34 -13.47
CA ILE A 285 3.47 -16.86 -12.13
C ILE A 285 3.17 -15.69 -11.20
N VAL A 286 2.19 -15.86 -10.32
CA VAL A 286 1.87 -14.90 -9.26
C VAL A 286 2.22 -15.52 -7.92
N LEU A 287 3.08 -14.87 -7.14
CA LEU A 287 3.39 -15.28 -5.77
C LEU A 287 2.38 -14.65 -4.80
N ILE A 288 1.80 -15.49 -3.93
CA ILE A 288 0.88 -15.04 -2.88
C ILE A 288 1.20 -15.70 -1.54
N ASN A 289 0.83 -15.03 -0.45
CA ASN A 289 0.89 -15.56 0.90
C ASN A 289 -0.22 -14.98 1.78
N GLU A 290 -0.20 -15.28 3.07
CA GLU A 290 -1.20 -14.82 4.04
C GLU A 290 -1.29 -13.29 4.16
N GLY A 291 -0.24 -12.57 3.77
CA GLY A 291 -0.20 -11.11 3.74
C GLY A 291 -0.76 -10.50 2.44
N SER A 292 -1.02 -11.31 1.42
CA SER A 292 -1.71 -10.88 0.19
C SER A 292 -3.20 -10.66 0.49
N ALA A 293 -3.68 -9.42 0.39
CA ALA A 293 -5.06 -9.07 0.74
C ALA A 293 -5.72 -8.10 -0.26
N SER A 294 -7.06 -8.09 -0.30
CA SER A 294 -7.84 -7.08 -1.01
C SER A 294 -7.49 -7.00 -2.51
N ALA A 295 -6.98 -5.87 -2.99
CA ALA A 295 -6.54 -5.67 -4.38
C ALA A 295 -5.57 -6.77 -4.88
N SER A 296 -4.67 -7.27 -4.03
CA SER A 296 -3.78 -8.39 -4.37
C SER A 296 -4.58 -9.65 -4.71
N GLU A 297 -5.65 -9.91 -3.97
CA GLU A 297 -6.53 -11.07 -4.15
C GLU A 297 -7.43 -10.91 -5.38
N ILE A 298 -7.80 -9.68 -5.74
CA ILE A 298 -8.49 -9.37 -7.00
C ILE A 298 -7.60 -9.76 -8.19
N VAL A 299 -6.34 -9.31 -8.22
CA VAL A 299 -5.41 -9.64 -9.31
C VAL A 299 -5.12 -11.14 -9.33
N ALA A 300 -4.85 -11.75 -8.19
CA ALA A 300 -4.61 -13.19 -8.09
C ALA A 300 -5.82 -14.02 -8.56
N GLY A 301 -7.03 -13.66 -8.13
CA GLY A 301 -8.27 -14.29 -8.56
C GLY A 301 -8.54 -14.12 -10.05
N ALA A 302 -8.29 -12.93 -10.60
CA ALA A 302 -8.39 -12.67 -12.03
C ALA A 302 -7.43 -13.54 -12.84
N VAL A 303 -6.17 -13.64 -12.43
CA VAL A 303 -5.16 -14.48 -13.09
C VAL A 303 -5.55 -15.96 -13.04
N LYS A 304 -5.99 -16.45 -11.87
CA LYS A 304 -6.39 -17.84 -11.66
C LYS A 304 -7.61 -18.21 -12.50
N ASP A 305 -8.70 -17.44 -12.39
CA ASP A 305 -9.98 -17.80 -12.98
C ASP A 305 -10.00 -17.64 -14.51
N ASN A 306 -9.21 -16.71 -15.05
CA ASN A 306 -8.98 -16.59 -16.49
C ASN A 306 -7.90 -17.57 -17.00
N LYS A 307 -7.37 -18.46 -16.16
CA LYS A 307 -6.27 -19.39 -16.48
C LYS A 307 -5.05 -18.68 -17.11
N ARG A 308 -4.77 -17.45 -16.70
CA ARG A 308 -3.71 -16.64 -17.32
C ARG A 308 -2.32 -17.05 -16.86
N GLY A 309 -2.20 -17.56 -15.64
CA GLY A 309 -0.94 -17.93 -15.03
C GLY A 309 -1.17 -18.81 -13.81
N LEU A 310 -0.08 -19.24 -13.17
CA LEU A 310 -0.14 -20.08 -11.98
C LEU A 310 0.05 -19.24 -10.72
N LEU A 311 -0.73 -19.52 -9.68
CA LEU A 311 -0.51 -18.99 -8.34
C LEU A 311 0.37 -19.96 -7.55
N VAL A 312 1.47 -19.46 -7.01
CA VAL A 312 2.42 -20.24 -6.20
C VAL A 312 2.55 -19.59 -4.83
N GLY A 313 2.63 -20.40 -3.78
CA GLY A 313 2.90 -19.91 -2.42
C GLY A 313 1.90 -20.45 -1.41
N ARG A 314 1.25 -19.57 -0.65
CA ARG A 314 0.28 -19.95 0.38
C ARG A 314 -1.03 -19.20 0.22
N LYS A 315 -2.05 -19.69 0.91
CA LYS A 315 -3.38 -19.11 0.91
C LYS A 315 -3.35 -17.63 1.31
N SER A 316 -4.08 -16.79 0.57
CA SER A 316 -4.19 -15.35 0.85
C SER A 316 -5.09 -15.03 2.04
N PHE A 317 -5.12 -13.76 2.43
CA PHE A 317 -5.74 -13.28 3.67
C PHE A 317 -7.27 -13.49 3.74
N GLY A 318 -8.00 -13.24 2.65
CA GLY A 318 -9.45 -13.33 2.59
C GLY A 318 -10.20 -12.03 2.89
N LYS A 319 -9.68 -10.87 2.48
CA LYS A 319 -10.37 -9.57 2.68
C LYS A 319 -11.29 -9.26 1.51
N GLY A 320 -12.38 -10.01 1.37
CA GLY A 320 -13.36 -9.93 0.26
C GLY A 320 -14.33 -8.73 0.23
N SER A 321 -14.09 -7.67 1.02
CA SER A 321 -15.02 -6.55 1.15
C SER A 321 -14.51 -5.26 0.50
N VAL A 322 -15.44 -4.47 -0.02
CA VAL A 322 -15.18 -3.14 -0.60
C VAL A 322 -15.53 -2.09 0.43
N GLN A 323 -14.56 -1.21 0.72
CA GLN A 323 -14.77 -0.05 1.56
C GLN A 323 -14.99 1.18 0.68
N THR A 324 -16.14 1.83 0.82
CA THR A 324 -16.35 3.18 0.29
C THR A 324 -15.85 4.18 1.32
N VAL A 325 -14.96 5.07 0.91
CA VAL A 325 -14.51 6.19 1.74
C VAL A 325 -15.41 7.38 1.46
N ILE A 326 -16.15 7.80 2.48
CA ILE A 326 -17.14 8.89 2.41
C ILE A 326 -16.57 10.07 3.19
N SER A 327 -16.19 11.14 2.48
CA SER A 327 -15.78 12.40 3.11
C SER A 327 -16.95 13.06 3.83
N LEU A 328 -16.68 13.65 4.98
CA LEU A 328 -17.66 14.35 5.82
C LEU A 328 -17.34 15.85 5.88
N ASN A 329 -18.33 16.65 6.29
CA ASN A 329 -18.29 18.11 6.19
C ASN A 329 -17.24 18.77 7.10
N ASP A 330 -16.82 18.10 8.17
CA ASP A 330 -15.78 18.55 9.10
C ASP A 330 -14.35 18.18 8.65
N GLY A 331 -14.21 17.63 7.44
CA GLY A 331 -12.95 17.15 6.89
C GLY A 331 -12.55 15.74 7.34
N SER A 332 -13.36 15.10 8.18
CA SER A 332 -13.21 13.68 8.52
C SER A 332 -13.73 12.79 7.39
N ALA A 333 -13.59 11.48 7.53
CA ALA A 333 -14.18 10.52 6.61
C ALA A 333 -14.61 9.24 7.32
N MET A 334 -15.52 8.51 6.69
CA MET A 334 -15.90 7.17 7.11
C MET A 334 -15.53 6.17 6.00
N ALA A 335 -14.72 5.17 6.35
CA ALA A 335 -14.55 4.00 5.49
C ALA A 335 -15.62 2.99 5.88
N LEU A 336 -16.58 2.75 4.99
CA LEU A 336 -17.72 1.87 5.23
C LEU A 336 -17.69 0.67 4.28
N THR A 337 -17.87 -0.53 4.81
CA THR A 337 -18.08 -1.72 3.96
C THR A 337 -19.44 -1.66 3.30
N THR A 338 -19.46 -1.45 1.98
CA THR A 338 -20.69 -1.23 1.19
C THR A 338 -21.00 -2.38 0.24
N ALA A 339 -19.99 -3.15 -0.13
CA ALA A 339 -20.11 -4.24 -1.08
C ALA A 339 -19.11 -5.36 -0.79
N LEU A 340 -19.33 -6.50 -1.45
CA LEU A 340 -18.39 -7.62 -1.50
C LEU A 340 -17.91 -7.79 -2.93
N TYR A 341 -16.66 -8.21 -3.10
CA TYR A 341 -16.14 -8.54 -4.42
C TYR A 341 -16.06 -10.06 -4.63
N TYR A 342 -16.21 -10.44 -5.88
CA TYR A 342 -16.28 -11.81 -6.35
C TYR A 342 -15.25 -11.99 -7.47
N THR A 343 -14.58 -13.15 -7.48
CA THR A 343 -13.67 -13.49 -8.57
C THR A 343 -14.45 -13.74 -9.87
N PRO A 344 -13.79 -13.80 -11.05
CA PRO A 344 -14.47 -14.06 -12.32
C PRO A 344 -15.31 -15.35 -12.35
N SER A 345 -14.95 -16.38 -11.58
CA SER A 345 -15.74 -17.61 -11.43
C SER A 345 -16.94 -17.47 -10.47
N GLY A 346 -17.18 -16.27 -9.91
CA GLY A 346 -18.27 -15.98 -8.98
C GLY A 346 -18.01 -16.37 -7.53
N VAL A 347 -16.75 -16.61 -7.15
CA VAL A 347 -16.40 -17.01 -5.77
C VAL A 347 -16.29 -15.78 -4.88
N ASN A 348 -17.00 -15.80 -3.75
CA ASN A 348 -16.82 -14.84 -2.67
C ASN A 348 -15.60 -15.22 -1.83
N ILE A 349 -14.60 -14.35 -1.80
CA ILE A 349 -13.33 -14.64 -1.12
C ILE A 349 -13.27 -14.10 0.32
N HIS A 350 -14.35 -13.47 0.80
CA HIS A 350 -14.41 -12.90 2.14
C HIS A 350 -14.28 -13.99 3.21
N LYS A 351 -13.29 -13.84 4.09
CA LYS A 351 -12.85 -14.82 5.12
C LYS A 351 -12.35 -16.16 4.58
N SER A 352 -12.37 -16.37 3.26
CA SER A 352 -11.96 -17.62 2.62
C SER A 352 -10.65 -17.47 1.86
N GLY A 353 -10.30 -16.31 1.31
CA GLY A 353 -9.07 -16.07 0.55
C GLY A 353 -8.96 -16.86 -0.75
N ILE A 354 -7.89 -16.60 -1.49
CA ILE A 354 -7.48 -17.30 -2.71
C ILE A 354 -6.49 -18.39 -2.33
N LYS A 355 -6.77 -19.62 -2.77
CA LYS A 355 -5.81 -20.72 -2.66
C LYS A 355 -4.83 -20.70 -3.86
N PRO A 356 -3.53 -20.89 -3.63
CA PRO A 356 -2.58 -21.04 -4.72
C PRO A 356 -2.89 -22.31 -5.53
N ASP A 357 -2.42 -22.38 -6.78
CA ASP A 357 -2.44 -23.61 -7.58
C ASP A 357 -1.36 -24.58 -7.12
N ILE A 358 -0.23 -24.04 -6.64
CA ILE A 358 0.89 -24.81 -6.08
C ILE A 358 1.20 -24.26 -4.69
N GLU A 359 0.83 -25.05 -3.67
CA GLU A 359 1.13 -24.72 -2.29
C GLU A 359 2.60 -25.01 -1.94
N VAL A 360 3.25 -24.06 -1.29
CA VAL A 360 4.66 -24.14 -0.90
C VAL A 360 4.81 -23.73 0.56
N GLU A 361 5.24 -24.69 1.38
CA GLU A 361 5.51 -24.48 2.79
C GLU A 361 6.80 -23.69 3.02
N LEU A 362 6.80 -22.92 4.11
CA LEU A 362 8.01 -22.23 4.56
C LEU A 362 8.97 -23.23 5.22
N PRO A 363 10.28 -23.09 4.99
CA PRO A 363 11.25 -23.96 5.61
C PRO A 363 11.22 -23.76 7.13
N ARG A 364 11.24 -24.88 7.89
CA ARG A 364 11.48 -24.81 9.34
C ARG A 364 12.95 -24.49 9.57
N LEU A 365 13.21 -23.34 10.18
CA LEU A 365 14.55 -22.88 10.52
C LEU A 365 14.86 -23.23 11.97
N ASP A 366 15.91 -24.01 12.19
CA ASP A 366 16.48 -24.23 13.52
C ASP A 366 17.23 -22.97 14.03
N GLU A 367 17.57 -22.95 15.31
CA GLU A 367 18.25 -21.80 15.93
C GLU A 367 19.58 -21.47 15.24
N ALA A 368 20.31 -22.49 14.76
CA ALA A 368 21.59 -22.30 14.08
C ALA A 368 21.41 -21.56 12.74
N LYS A 369 20.41 -21.96 11.93
CA LYS A 369 20.07 -21.28 10.68
C LYS A 369 19.49 -19.89 10.91
N GLN A 370 18.69 -19.71 11.95
CA GLN A 370 18.19 -18.38 12.33
C GLN A 370 19.35 -17.43 12.69
N GLU A 371 20.35 -17.93 13.41
CA GLU A 371 21.54 -17.17 13.75
C GLU A 371 22.43 -16.89 12.53
N GLU A 372 22.56 -17.85 11.61
CA GLU A 372 23.23 -17.65 10.32
C GLU A 372 22.56 -16.54 9.51
N ILE A 373 21.24 -16.58 9.38
CA ILE A 373 20.44 -15.55 8.69
C ILE A 373 20.63 -14.19 9.37
N ARG A 374 20.57 -14.13 10.71
CA ARG A 374 20.77 -12.89 11.47
C ARG A 374 22.14 -12.28 11.19
N LYS A 375 23.20 -13.09 11.20
CA LYS A 375 24.56 -12.66 10.90
C LYS A 375 24.71 -12.19 9.46
N ALA A 376 24.09 -12.89 8.50
CA ALA A 376 24.10 -12.50 7.09
C ALA A 376 23.41 -11.15 6.87
N ILE A 377 22.25 -10.94 7.50
CA ILE A 377 21.53 -9.66 7.51
C ILE A 377 22.40 -8.55 8.13
N GLU A 378 22.99 -8.80 9.29
CA GLU A 378 23.85 -7.81 9.97
C GLU A 378 25.06 -7.44 9.11
N LEU A 379 25.67 -8.40 8.42
CA LEU A 379 26.80 -8.17 7.53
C LEU A 379 26.39 -7.35 6.30
N ASP A 380 25.28 -7.71 5.64
CA ASP A 380 24.71 -6.95 4.52
C ASP A 380 24.43 -5.50 4.96
N GLN A 381 23.76 -5.29 6.10
CA GLN A 381 23.46 -3.96 6.63
C GLN A 381 24.73 -3.15 6.91
N LYS A 382 25.74 -3.75 7.55
CA LYS A 382 27.01 -3.08 7.82
C LYS A 382 27.72 -2.68 6.52
N PHE A 383 27.71 -3.56 5.52
CA PHE A 383 28.31 -3.24 4.22
C PHE A 383 27.55 -2.09 3.55
N LEU A 384 26.22 -2.19 3.44
CA LEU A 384 25.35 -1.13 2.89
C LEU A 384 25.51 0.22 3.61
N GLN A 385 25.67 0.19 4.94
CA GLN A 385 25.92 1.39 5.72
C GLN A 385 27.31 1.98 5.41
N LYS A 386 28.36 1.13 5.37
CA LYS A 386 29.72 1.54 5.00
C LYS A 386 29.76 2.16 3.60
N LEU A 387 29.02 1.59 2.65
CA LEU A 387 28.87 2.10 1.29
C LEU A 387 28.25 3.49 1.26
N SER A 388 27.14 3.65 1.99
CA SER A 388 26.48 4.95 2.11
C SER A 388 27.44 5.99 2.70
N ASN A 389 28.27 5.61 3.66
CA ASN A 389 29.26 6.50 4.26
C ASN A 389 30.41 6.86 3.28
N ALA A 390 30.86 5.90 2.46
CA ALA A 390 31.97 6.04 1.52
C ALA A 390 31.61 6.85 0.26
N GLN A 391 30.45 6.60 -0.36
CA GLN A 391 29.95 7.40 -1.49
C GLN A 391 29.77 8.87 -1.11
N ASN A 392 29.57 9.12 0.17
CA ASN A 392 29.23 10.42 0.69
C ASN A 392 30.38 11.11 1.46
N GLY A 393 31.62 10.58 1.35
CA GLY A 393 32.84 11.30 1.73
C GLY A 393 33.22 11.31 3.22
N SER A 394 32.82 10.30 4.00
CA SER A 394 33.23 10.18 5.41
C SER A 394 34.30 9.10 5.60
N THR A 395 35.58 9.48 5.52
CA THR A 395 36.69 8.73 6.13
C THR A 395 37.15 9.44 7.40
N PRO A 396 37.43 8.72 8.52
CA PRO A 396 38.02 9.31 9.71
C PRO A 396 39.34 10.00 9.35
N ALA A 397 39.53 11.21 9.88
CA ALA A 397 40.67 12.06 9.58
C ALA A 397 42.01 11.35 9.79
N GLU A 398 42.70 11.06 8.69
CA GLU A 398 44.16 11.13 8.58
C GLU A 398 44.53 11.49 7.12
N GLU A 399 45.60 12.28 7.00
CA GLU A 399 45.92 13.19 5.91
C GLU A 399 46.02 12.57 4.50
N ASN A 400 45.26 13.12 3.53
CA ASN A 400 45.84 13.55 2.25
C ASN A 400 44.90 14.44 1.41
N LYS A 401 45.28 15.70 1.24
CA LYS A 401 44.72 16.60 0.22
C LYS A 401 45.42 16.29 -1.10
N ASN A 402 44.81 15.44 -1.94
CA ASN A 402 44.89 15.49 -3.41
C ASN A 402 44.31 14.21 -4.03
N ALA A 403 43.00 14.20 -4.28
CA ALA A 403 42.32 13.57 -5.42
C ALA A 403 40.82 13.58 -5.11
N SER A 404 40.02 14.15 -6.01
CA SER A 404 38.61 13.82 -6.09
C SER A 404 38.50 12.39 -6.61
N GLU A 405 38.74 11.39 -5.76
CA GLU A 405 38.56 9.99 -6.13
C GLU A 405 37.07 9.71 -6.30
N THR A 406 36.64 9.57 -7.55
CA THR A 406 35.27 9.17 -7.90
C THR A 406 35.03 7.75 -7.40
N THR A 407 34.15 7.60 -6.42
CA THR A 407 33.68 6.29 -5.95
C THR A 407 32.60 5.77 -6.90
N LYS A 408 32.86 4.65 -7.56
CA LYS A 408 31.91 3.96 -8.44
C LYS A 408 31.35 2.74 -7.72
N VAL A 409 30.03 2.58 -7.74
CA VAL A 409 29.36 1.39 -7.20
C VAL A 409 28.60 0.69 -8.31
N GLU A 410 28.72 -0.64 -8.37
CA GLU A 410 28.03 -1.49 -9.32
C GLU A 410 27.48 -2.71 -8.58
N LEU A 411 26.25 -3.14 -8.89
CA LEU A 411 25.71 -4.40 -8.41
C LEU A 411 25.53 -5.34 -9.61
N LYS A 412 26.28 -6.44 -9.62
CA LYS A 412 26.26 -7.40 -10.73
C LYS A 412 26.22 -8.82 -10.18
N SER A 413 25.27 -9.62 -10.64
CA SER A 413 25.14 -11.02 -10.20
C SER A 413 25.04 -11.14 -8.67
N GLY A 414 24.44 -10.14 -8.01
CA GLY A 414 24.33 -10.11 -6.56
C GLY A 414 25.56 -9.68 -5.77
N VAL A 415 26.66 -9.34 -6.46
CA VAL A 415 27.87 -8.80 -5.85
C VAL A 415 27.81 -7.30 -5.98
N ILE A 416 27.83 -6.61 -4.84
CA ILE A 416 28.08 -5.16 -4.82
C ILE A 416 29.59 -4.97 -4.86
N THR A 417 30.07 -4.28 -5.89
CA THR A 417 31.48 -3.91 -6.04
C THR A 417 31.61 -2.40 -5.96
N VAL A 418 32.52 -1.94 -5.12
CA VAL A 418 32.89 -0.53 -4.98
C VAL A 418 34.31 -0.34 -5.40
N THR A 419 34.52 0.69 -6.20
CA THR A 419 35.84 1.11 -6.66
C THR A 419 36.05 2.56 -6.27
N THR A 420 37.08 2.84 -5.46
CA THR A 420 37.49 4.18 -5.05
C THR A 420 38.96 4.33 -5.40
N GLY A 421 39.26 5.20 -6.37
CA GLY A 421 40.61 5.30 -6.94
C GLY A 421 41.07 3.97 -7.53
N ASN A 422 42.16 3.40 -7.01
CA ASN A 422 42.69 2.10 -7.39
C ASN A 422 42.25 0.94 -6.47
N ALA A 423 41.51 1.22 -5.39
CA ALA A 423 41.03 0.20 -4.46
C ALA A 423 39.65 -0.31 -4.89
N SER A 424 39.45 -1.63 -4.81
CA SER A 424 38.14 -2.24 -5.03
C SER A 424 37.78 -3.18 -3.88
N GLU A 425 36.56 -3.04 -3.38
CA GLU A 425 35.98 -3.92 -2.35
C GLU A 425 34.68 -4.52 -2.92
N SER A 426 34.44 -5.80 -2.67
CA SER A 426 33.24 -6.49 -3.13
C SER A 426 32.58 -7.26 -2.00
N HIS A 427 31.25 -7.30 -2.01
CA HIS A 427 30.44 -8.02 -1.05
C HIS A 427 29.32 -8.76 -1.78
N GLN A 428 29.20 -10.05 -1.51
CA GLN A 428 28.09 -10.85 -2.02
C GLN A 428 26.90 -10.65 -1.09
N LEU A 429 25.80 -10.10 -1.63
CA LEU A 429 24.55 -10.00 -0.87
C LEU A 429 24.02 -11.39 -0.53
N SER A 430 23.47 -11.52 0.66
CA SER A 430 22.85 -12.76 1.13
C SER A 430 21.51 -13.07 0.47
N GLY A 431 20.87 -12.06 -0.12
CA GLY A 431 19.49 -12.12 -0.63
C GLY A 431 18.41 -11.91 0.43
N PHE A 432 18.75 -11.83 1.73
CA PHE A 432 17.78 -11.54 2.79
C PHE A 432 17.33 -10.08 2.85
N ILE A 433 18.16 -9.18 2.34
CA ILE A 433 17.90 -7.75 2.30
C ILE A 433 17.85 -7.32 0.85
N GLU A 434 16.80 -6.57 0.50
CA GLU A 434 16.76 -5.93 -0.81
C GLU A 434 17.90 -4.91 -0.92
N PRO A 435 18.60 -4.84 -2.07
CA PRO A 435 19.51 -3.75 -2.31
C PRO A 435 18.76 -2.42 -2.12
N PRO A 436 19.40 -1.41 -1.52
CA PRO A 436 18.89 -0.07 -1.54
C PRO A 436 18.47 0.34 -2.95
N ASP A 437 17.37 1.06 -2.99
CA ASP A 437 16.76 1.58 -4.18
C ASP A 437 17.78 2.28 -5.11
N SER A 438 18.79 2.97 -4.55
CA SER A 438 19.88 3.64 -5.27
C SER A 438 20.72 2.75 -6.18
N PHE A 439 20.79 1.45 -5.92
CA PHE A 439 21.49 0.50 -6.80
C PHE A 439 20.64 0.14 -8.03
N THR A 440 19.32 0.17 -7.90
CA THR A 440 18.39 -0.41 -8.86
C THR A 440 17.63 0.62 -9.69
N HIS A 441 17.80 1.93 -9.43
CA HIS A 441 16.87 2.96 -9.91
C HIS A 441 16.78 3.16 -11.43
N ASN A 442 17.70 2.61 -12.23
CA ASN A 442 17.64 2.73 -13.70
C ASN A 442 18.37 1.60 -14.46
N LYS A 443 18.76 0.52 -13.77
CA LYS A 443 19.50 -0.59 -14.39
C LYS A 443 19.01 -1.93 -13.87
N LEU A 444 18.83 -2.83 -14.83
CA LEU A 444 18.47 -4.21 -14.58
C LEU A 444 19.70 -4.97 -14.09
N GLU A 445 19.66 -5.34 -12.81
CA GLU A 445 20.71 -6.08 -12.13
C GLU A 445 20.17 -7.43 -11.65
N THR A 446 21.06 -8.41 -11.53
CA THR A 446 20.70 -9.75 -11.07
C THR A 446 20.38 -9.72 -9.58
N TYR A 447 19.15 -10.09 -9.22
CA TYR A 447 18.73 -10.23 -7.83
C TYR A 447 19.32 -11.50 -7.20
N VAL A 448 19.95 -11.39 -6.02
CA VAL A 448 20.27 -12.58 -5.21
C VAL A 448 19.00 -13.09 -4.59
N ILE A 449 18.58 -14.26 -5.05
CA ILE A 449 17.43 -14.94 -4.47
C ILE A 449 17.83 -15.42 -3.07
N ASN A 450 17.04 -15.02 -2.08
CA ASN A 450 17.14 -15.58 -0.74
C ASN A 450 17.11 -17.13 -0.81
N PRO A 451 18.15 -17.83 -0.32
CA PRO A 451 18.21 -19.29 -0.38
C PRO A 451 17.14 -19.99 0.48
N TYR A 452 16.43 -19.25 1.33
CA TYR A 452 15.30 -19.73 2.13
C TYR A 452 13.93 -19.25 1.60
N ASP A 453 13.90 -18.49 0.50
CA ASP A 453 12.65 -18.16 -0.18
C ASP A 453 12.21 -19.33 -1.06
N THR A 454 11.59 -20.33 -0.43
CA THR A 454 11.12 -21.55 -1.08
C THR A 454 10.04 -21.27 -2.13
N GLN A 455 9.25 -20.21 -1.96
CA GLN A 455 8.18 -19.85 -2.90
C GLN A 455 8.75 -19.28 -4.19
N LEU A 456 9.68 -18.33 -4.10
CA LEU A 456 10.34 -17.75 -5.26
C LEU A 456 11.19 -18.80 -5.99
N GLN A 457 11.95 -19.63 -5.26
CA GLN A 457 12.70 -20.73 -5.87
C GLN A 457 11.79 -21.68 -6.64
N ARG A 458 10.68 -22.09 -6.03
CA ARG A 458 9.72 -22.98 -6.68
C ARG A 458 9.13 -22.35 -7.94
N ALA A 459 8.79 -21.06 -7.90
CA ALA A 459 8.31 -20.33 -9.07
C ALA A 459 9.36 -20.26 -10.18
N ILE A 460 10.62 -20.01 -9.85
CA ILE A 460 11.73 -20.00 -10.81
C ILE A 460 11.91 -21.38 -11.45
N ASP A 461 11.86 -22.46 -10.67
CA ASP A 461 11.98 -23.82 -11.17
C ASP A 461 10.85 -24.16 -12.16
N ILE A 462 9.60 -23.78 -11.81
CA ILE A 462 8.44 -23.94 -12.71
C ILE A 462 8.64 -23.11 -13.98
N MET A 463 9.11 -21.87 -13.85
CA MET A 463 9.29 -20.98 -14.99
C MET A 463 10.39 -21.46 -15.95
N LYS A 464 11.44 -22.10 -15.42
CA LYS A 464 12.47 -22.76 -16.23
C LYS A 464 11.94 -23.98 -16.98
N SER A 465 10.85 -24.60 -16.51
CA SER A 465 10.15 -25.67 -17.23
C SER A 465 9.09 -25.11 -18.20
N THR A 466 9.49 -24.89 -19.45
CA THR A 466 8.61 -24.28 -20.47
C THR A 466 7.37 -25.11 -20.82
N GLU A 467 7.38 -26.42 -20.59
CA GLU A 467 6.26 -27.33 -20.92
C GLU A 467 4.97 -27.00 -20.14
N VAL A 468 5.09 -26.46 -18.92
CA VAL A 468 3.95 -26.20 -18.03
C VAL A 468 3.01 -25.11 -18.56
N PHE A 469 3.54 -24.20 -19.39
CA PHE A 469 2.77 -23.05 -19.92
C PHE A 469 2.19 -23.28 -21.31
N LEU A 470 2.58 -24.35 -22.03
CA LEU A 470 2.11 -24.63 -23.39
C LEU A 470 0.57 -24.66 -23.48
N PRO A 471 -0.17 -25.37 -22.59
CA PRO A 471 -1.62 -25.40 -22.66
C PRO A 471 -2.29 -24.04 -22.41
N LEU A 472 -1.65 -23.16 -21.62
CA LEU A 472 -2.16 -21.82 -21.30
C LEU A 472 -1.94 -20.82 -22.44
N MET A 473 -1.05 -21.13 -23.38
CA MET A 473 -0.74 -20.29 -24.54
C MET A 473 -1.52 -20.71 -25.80
N GLU A 474 -2.06 -21.93 -25.83
CA GLU A 474 -2.74 -22.54 -26.99
C GLU A 474 -4.27 -22.33 -27.01
N GLU A 475 -4.92 -22.02 -25.88
CA GLU A 475 -6.34 -21.59 -25.85
C GLU A 475 -6.46 -20.13 -26.34
N LYS A 476 -6.36 -19.90 -27.66
CA LYS A 476 -6.64 -18.61 -28.32
C LYS A 476 -7.91 -18.62 -29.17
#